data_AF-A0A0S2ICY9-F1
#
_entry.id   AF-A0A0S2ICY9-F1
#
_cell.length_a   1.000
_cell.length_b   1.000
_cell.length_c   1.000
_cell.angle_alpha   90.00
_cell.angle_beta   90.00
_cell.angle_gamma   90.00
#
_symmetry.space_group_name_H-M   'P 1'
#
loop_
_entity.id
_entity.type
_entity.pdbx_description
1 polymer ?
#
loop_
_entity_poly.entity_id
_entity_poly.type
_entity_poly.pdbx_seq_one_letter_code
_entity_poly.pdbx_strand_id
1 'polypeptide(L)' 'MHFIFLNLFIINTLFMEALVYTFLLIGTLGIIFFAIFFREPPRIAK' A
#
# COMPACT_ATOMS: atom_id res chain seq x y z
N MET A 1 29.04 12.36 16.32
CA MET A 1 28.58 11.03 16.79
C MET A 1 27.09 11.01 17.09
N HIS A 2 26.57 11.85 18.01
CA HIS A 2 25.13 11.89 18.36
C HIS A 2 24.18 12.25 17.19
N PHE A 3 24.60 13.18 16.32
CA PHE A 3 23.79 13.64 15.17
C PHE A 3 23.57 12.57 14.08
N ILE A 4 24.55 11.67 13.89
CA ILE A 4 24.51 10.58 12.90
C ILE A 4 23.58 9.47 13.38
N PHE A 5 23.59 9.17 14.68
CA PHE A 5 22.71 8.18 15.29
C PHE A 5 21.23 8.59 15.16
N LEU A 6 20.92 9.87 15.41
CA LEU A 6 19.56 10.40 15.24
C LEU A 6 19.08 10.32 13.78
N ASN A 7 19.95 10.66 12.82
CA ASN A 7 19.64 10.55 11.40
C ASN A 7 19.36 9.10 10.98
N LEU A 8 20.17 8.16 11.45
CA LEU A 8 19.99 6.74 11.16
C LEU A 8 18.67 6.21 11.75
N PHE A 9 18.32 6.62 12.98
CA PHE A 9 17.06 6.22 13.61
C PHE A 9 15.83 6.74 12.84
N ILE A 10 15.87 7.99 12.39
CA ILE A 10 14.80 8.61 11.58
C ILE A 10 14.68 7.92 10.22
N ILE A 11 15.78 7.61 9.55
CA ILE A 11 15.74 6.92 8.26
C ILE A 11 15.13 5.52 8.39
N ASN A 12 15.48 4.76 9.43
CA ASN A 12 14.93 3.41 9.64
C ASN A 12 13.43 3.43 9.94
N THR A 13 12.95 4.44 10.70
CA THR A 13 11.53 4.58 11.01
C THR A 13 10.72 5.02 9.80
N LEU A 14 11.18 6.03 9.06
CA LEU A 14 10.56 6.47 7.81
C LEU A 14 10.53 5.37 6.74
N PHE A 15 11.54 4.51 6.68
CA PHE A 15 11.58 3.40 5.73
C PHE A 15 10.47 2.36 6.00
N MET A 16 10.28 1.99 7.28
CA MET A 16 9.22 1.05 7.66
C MET A 16 7.83 1.61 7.37
N GLU A 17 7.61 2.89 7.68
CA GLU A 17 6.34 3.56 7.39
C GLU A 17 6.07 3.64 5.88
N ALA A 18 7.08 4.04 5.08
CA ALA A 18 6.96 4.12 3.63
C ALA A 18 6.61 2.76 2.99
N LEU A 19 7.20 1.67 3.50
CA LEU A 19 6.89 0.31 3.02
C LEU A 19 5.43 -0.05 3.32
N VAL A 20 4.97 0.17 4.55
CA VAL A 20 3.59 -0.12 4.96
C VAL A 20 2.58 0.68 4.13
N TYR A 21 2.80 1.97 3.91
CA TYR A 21 1.90 2.79 3.11
C TYR A 21 1.87 2.36 1.64
N THR A 22 3.03 2.04 1.07
CA THR A 22 3.11 1.55 -0.30
C THR A 22 2.41 0.21 -0.45
N PHE A 23 2.57 -0.70 0.52
CA PHE A 23 1.89 -1.99 0.52
C PHE A 23 0.37 -1.84 0.63
N LEU A 24 -0.12 -0.98 1.53
CA LEU A 24 -1.53 -0.65 1.67
C LEU A 24 -2.11 -0.08 0.37
N LEU A 25 -1.38 0.85 -0.26
CA LEU A 25 -1.78 1.46 -1.52
C LEU A 25 -1.86 0.42 -2.63
N ILE A 26 -0.79 -0.35 -2.87
CA ILE A 26 -0.74 -1.39 -3.90
C ILE A 26 -1.77 -2.49 -3.64
N GLY A 27 -1.96 -2.91 -2.39
CA GLY A 27 -2.97 -3.90 -2.02
C GLY A 27 -4.39 -3.42 -2.34
N THR A 28 -4.71 -2.16 -2.00
CA THR A 28 -6.02 -1.56 -2.30
C THR A 28 -6.25 -1.45 -3.82
N LEU A 29 -5.25 -0.97 -4.55
CA LEU A 29 -5.30 -0.88 -6.02
C LEU A 29 -5.45 -2.26 -6.67
N GLY A 30 -4.71 -3.27 -6.18
CA GLY A 30 -4.84 -4.65 -6.65
C GLY A 30 -6.25 -5.20 -6.42
N ILE A 31 -6.81 -5.02 -5.23
CA ILE A 31 -8.18 -5.46 -4.93
C ILE A 31 -9.20 -4.78 -5.86
N ILE A 32 -9.10 -3.46 -6.06
CA ILE A 32 -10.00 -2.73 -6.96
C ILE A 32 -9.86 -3.23 -8.41
N PHE A 33 -8.63 -3.47 -8.87
CA PHE A 33 -8.37 -4.02 -10.19
C PHE A 33 -9.07 -5.38 -10.37
N PHE A 34 -8.88 -6.31 -9.41
CA PHE A 34 -9.56 -7.61 -9.46
C PHE A 34 -11.09 -7.46 -9.39
N ALA A 35 -11.61 -6.57 -8.55
CA ALA A 35 -13.03 -6.32 -8.40
C ALA A 35 -13.69 -5.74 -9.68
N ILE A 36 -12.95 -5.07 -10.55
CA ILE A 36 -13.50 -4.53 -11.81
C ILE A 36 -13.42 -5.58 -12.93
N PHE A 37 -12.28 -6.25 -13.09
CA PHE A 37 -12.06 -7.18 -14.20
C PHE A 37 -12.67 -8.57 -13.98
N PHE A 38 -12.75 -9.03 -12.74
CA PHE A 38 -13.22 -10.36 -12.39
C PHE A 38 -14.57 -10.37 -11.67
N ARG A 39 -15.26 -9.22 -11.57
CA ARG A 39 -16.66 -9.24 -11.10
C ARG A 39 -17.54 -9.94 -12.12
N GLU A 40 -18.51 -10.67 -11.61
CA GLU A 40 -19.56 -11.25 -12.44
C GLU A 40 -20.29 -10.13 -13.20
N PRO A 41 -20.55 -10.31 -14.51
CA PRO A 41 -21.29 -9.33 -15.28
C PRO A 41 -22.69 -9.18 -14.66
N PRO A 42 -23.21 -7.95 -14.55
CA PRO A 42 -24.52 -7.73 -13.96
C PRO A 42 -25.58 -8.46 -14.78
N ARG A 43 -26.25 -9.44 -14.15
CA ARG A 43 -27.40 -10.11 -14.76
C ARG A 43 -28.60 -9.19 -14.62
N ILE A 44 -29.02 -8.60 -15.74
CA ILE A 44 -30.26 -7.82 -15.78
C ILE A 44 -31.42 -8.82 -15.61
N ALA A 45 -32.11 -8.74 -14.47
CA ALA A 45 -33.38 -9.42 -14.30
C ALA A 45 -34.39 -8.79 -15.26
N LYS A 46 -34.98 -9.62 -16.13
CA LYS A 46 -35.85 -9.22 -17.23
C LYS A 46 -37.16 -8.64 -16.74
#